data_AF-A0A935F8M7-F1
#
_entry.id   AF-A0A935F8M7-F1
#
_cell.length_a   1.000
_cell.length_b   1.000
_cell.length_c   1.000
_cell.angle_alpha   90.00
_cell.angle_beta   90.00
_cell.angle_gamma   90.00
#
_symmetry.space_group_name_H-M   'P 1'
#
loop_
_entity.id
_entity.type
_entity.pdbx_description
1 polymer ?
#
loop_
_entity_poly.entity_id
_entity_poly.type
_entity_poly.pdbx_seq_one_letter_code
_entity_poly.pdbx_strand_id
1 'polypeptide(L)'
;MNKRLRTILQYIIFLGLGILFAWLSLKNLDDEKLAKIKTAFANARHWLVIPVFIILFLSHYVRAMRWRLLIGSLGYPSSKMNAFFAVMIGYLVNQGVPRLGEVVKCTVLSRYEKIPVDKLIGTIILERIIDALTLLIIFGITLAIQPDLYSRIMDTFFNSKQTDSSSSASYSWIMLVVLGLGILALLIWMYIRKKNSG
;
A
#
# COMPACT_ATOMS: atom_id res chain seq x y z
N MET A 1 -14.58 -16.56 25.33
CA MET A 1 -13.54 -15.60 25.76
C MET A 1 -14.12 -14.19 25.74
N ASN A 2 -14.07 -13.45 26.85
CA ASN A 2 -14.66 -12.11 26.92
C ASN A 2 -14.07 -11.19 25.83
N LYS A 3 -14.91 -10.45 25.09
CA LYS A 3 -14.46 -9.58 23.98
C LYS A 3 -13.33 -8.65 24.39
N ARG A 4 -13.40 -8.10 25.62
CA ARG A 4 -12.35 -7.26 26.22
C ARG A 4 -11.02 -7.99 26.40
N LEU A 5 -11.05 -9.25 26.87
CA LEU A 5 -9.84 -10.05 27.08
C LEU A 5 -9.12 -10.35 25.76
N ARG A 6 -9.89 -10.64 24.69
CA ARG A 6 -9.34 -10.85 23.35
C ARG A 6 -8.67 -9.60 22.81
N THR A 7 -9.30 -8.43 22.99
CA THR A 7 -8.75 -7.15 22.54
C THR A 7 -7.47 -6.78 23.29
N ILE A 8 -7.44 -6.95 24.63
CA ILE A 8 -6.25 -6.68 25.44
C ILE A 8 -5.11 -7.62 25.04
N LEU A 9 -5.38 -8.92 24.90
CA LEU A 9 -4.39 -9.90 24.47
C LEU A 9 -3.84 -9.57 23.08
N GLN A 10 -4.71 -9.16 22.15
CA GLN A 10 -4.30 -8.73 20.82
C GLN A 10 -3.36 -7.52 20.88
N TYR A 11 -3.67 -6.50 21.68
CA TYR A 11 -2.79 -5.34 21.84
C TYR A 11 -1.44 -5.71 22.47
N ILE A 12 -1.43 -6.56 23.50
CA ILE A 12 -0.18 -7.03 24.13
C ILE A 12 0.68 -7.80 23.13
N ILE A 13 0.09 -8.68 22.31
CA ILE A 13 0.81 -9.42 21.27
C ILE A 13 1.41 -8.47 20.24
N PHE A 14 0.63 -7.50 19.73
CA PHE A 14 1.14 -6.53 18.75
C PHE A 14 2.22 -5.61 19.32
N LEU A 15 2.05 -5.15 20.57
CA LEU A 15 3.05 -4.33 21.27
C LEU A 15 4.33 -5.15 21.50
N GLY A 16 4.20 -6.39 21.97
CA GLY A 16 5.31 -7.31 22.19
C GLY A 16 6.06 -7.62 20.90
N LEU A 17 5.35 -7.85 19.79
CA LEU A 17 5.95 -7.98 18.46
C LEU A 17 6.69 -6.71 18.02
N GLY A 18 6.10 -5.53 18.27
CA GLY A 18 6.74 -4.25 17.97
C GLY A 18 8.04 -4.07 18.75
N ILE A 19 8.04 -4.37 20.06
CA ILE A 19 9.22 -4.34 20.92
C ILE A 19 10.25 -5.38 20.46
N LEU A 20 9.83 -6.59 20.13
CA LEU A 20 10.71 -7.64 19.63
C LEU A 20 11.40 -7.22 18.33
N PHE A 21 10.67 -6.65 17.37
CA PHE A 21 11.27 -6.16 16.12
C PHE A 21 12.18 -4.96 16.33
N ALA A 22 11.81 -4.03 17.21
CA ALA A 22 12.69 -2.93 17.60
C ALA A 22 13.98 -3.48 18.23
N TRP A 23 13.89 -4.43 19.16
CA TRP A 23 15.06 -5.07 19.77
C TRP A 23 15.89 -5.84 18.74
N LEU A 24 15.27 -6.62 17.84
CA LEU A 24 15.97 -7.33 16.77
C LEU A 24 16.70 -6.36 15.82
N SER A 25 16.12 -5.18 15.58
CA SER A 25 16.74 -4.16 14.75
C SER A 25 17.90 -3.44 15.46
N LEU A 26 17.82 -3.26 16.79
CA LEU A 26 18.78 -2.48 17.56
C LEU A 26 19.90 -3.33 18.18
N LYS A 27 19.69 -4.63 18.42
CA LYS A 27 20.64 -5.50 19.16
C LYS A 27 22.03 -5.64 18.51
N ASN A 28 22.14 -5.35 17.21
CA ASN A 28 23.39 -5.45 16.45
C ASN A 28 24.04 -4.07 16.17
N LEU A 29 23.60 -3.03 16.90
CA LEU A 29 24.17 -1.69 16.80
C LEU A 29 25.35 -1.55 17.75
N ASP A 30 26.56 -1.67 17.21
CA ASP A 30 27.79 -1.29 17.91
C ASP A 30 27.96 0.24 17.98
N ASP A 31 28.84 0.68 18.87
CA ASP A 31 29.21 2.08 19.07
C ASP A 31 29.65 2.78 17.77
N GLU A 32 30.35 2.07 16.89
CA GLU A 32 30.76 2.60 15.58
C GLU A 32 29.56 2.89 14.66
N LYS A 33 28.55 2.01 14.64
CA LYS A 33 27.32 2.23 13.84
C LYS A 33 26.50 3.37 14.41
N LEU A 34 26.46 3.48 15.73
CA LEU A 34 25.76 4.55 16.44
C LEU A 34 26.42 5.91 16.16
N ALA A 35 27.75 5.97 16.12
CA ALA A 35 28.51 7.14 15.69
C ALA A 35 28.19 7.52 14.23
N LYS A 36 28.14 6.54 13.31
CA LYS A 36 27.76 6.77 11.90
C LYS A 36 26.35 7.32 11.74
N ILE A 37 25.39 6.86 12.55
CA ILE A 37 24.02 7.42 12.54
C ILE A 37 24.04 8.88 12.99
N LYS A 38 24.73 9.19 14.08
CA LYS A 38 24.84 10.57 14.58
C LYS A 38 25.48 11.51 13.56
N THR A 39 26.58 11.09 12.93
CA THR A 39 27.24 11.90 11.90
C THR A 39 26.38 12.04 10.64
N ALA A 40 25.62 11.01 10.26
CA ALA A 40 24.67 11.10 9.15
C ALA A 40 23.54 12.11 9.42
N PHE A 41 23.01 12.16 10.64
CA PHE A 41 22.02 13.17 11.03
C PHE A 41 22.60 14.58 11.08
N ALA A 42 23.82 14.74 11.61
CA ALA A 42 24.48 16.05 11.72
C ALA A 42 24.86 16.65 10.34
N ASN A 43 25.24 15.80 9.39
CA ASN A 43 25.61 16.21 8.03
C ASN A 43 24.44 16.13 7.04
N ALA A 44 23.23 15.79 7.50
CA ALA A 44 22.07 15.68 6.64
C ALA A 44 21.72 17.05 6.04
N ARG A 45 21.32 17.06 4.76
CA ARG A 45 20.87 18.28 4.09
C ARG A 45 19.46 18.64 4.56
N HIS A 46 19.34 19.25 5.73
CA HIS A 46 18.05 19.56 6.37
C HIS A 46 17.11 20.39 5.50
N TRP A 47 17.63 21.21 4.59
CA TRP A 47 16.83 21.95 3.62
C TRP A 47 15.93 21.04 2.75
N LEU A 48 16.30 19.78 2.51
CA LEU A 48 15.48 18.82 1.75
C LEU A 48 14.14 18.49 2.41
N VAL A 49 13.97 18.80 3.70
CA VAL A 49 12.67 18.64 4.38
C VAL A 49 11.59 19.50 3.72
N ILE A 50 11.93 20.68 3.22
CA ILE A 50 10.98 21.61 2.59
C ILE A 50 10.39 21.01 1.30
N PRO A 51 11.17 20.63 0.27
CA PRO A 51 10.61 20.03 -0.93
C PRO A 51 9.90 18.69 -0.64
N VAL A 52 10.38 17.89 0.30
CA VAL A 52 9.70 16.65 0.72
C VAL A 52 8.31 16.97 1.27
N PHE A 53 8.21 17.95 2.17
CA PHE A 53 6.93 18.36 2.74
C PHE A 53 5.96 18.88 1.67
N ILE A 54 6.44 19.71 0.74
CA ILE A 54 5.64 20.24 -0.37
C ILE A 54 5.11 19.09 -1.25
N ILE A 55 5.97 18.15 -1.62
CA ILE A 55 5.59 17.00 -2.46
C ILE A 55 4.58 16.11 -1.73
N LEU A 56 4.77 15.85 -0.43
CA LEU A 56 3.81 15.07 0.35
C LEU A 56 2.44 15.76 0.40
N PHE A 57 2.42 17.05 0.71
CA PHE A 57 1.19 17.82 0.78
C PHE A 57 0.46 17.83 -0.56
N LEU A 58 1.19 18.05 -1.66
CA LEU A 58 0.64 18.03 -3.01
C LEU A 58 0.11 16.64 -3.40
N SER A 59 0.85 15.58 -3.08
CA SER A 59 0.43 14.19 -3.32
C SER A 59 -0.89 13.88 -2.62
N HIS A 60 -1.01 14.30 -1.36
CA HIS A 60 -2.22 14.18 -0.59
C HIS A 60 -3.40 15.00 -1.14
N TYR A 61 -3.13 16.21 -1.62
CA TYR A 61 -4.13 17.06 -2.27
C TYR A 61 -4.65 16.43 -3.56
N VAL A 62 -3.75 15.95 -4.43
CA VAL A 62 -4.12 15.25 -5.68
C VAL A 62 -4.97 14.02 -5.38
N ARG A 63 -4.60 13.24 -4.36
CA ARG A 63 -5.39 12.06 -3.94
C ARG A 63 -6.80 12.46 -3.49
N ALA A 64 -6.94 13.54 -2.73
CA ALA A 64 -8.25 14.05 -2.34
C ALA A 64 -9.08 14.51 -3.54
N MET A 65 -8.46 15.20 -4.51
CA MET A 65 -9.16 15.62 -5.73
C MET A 65 -9.60 14.42 -6.59
N ARG A 66 -8.76 13.39 -6.71
CA ARG A 66 -9.11 12.13 -7.39
C ARG A 66 -10.31 11.46 -6.75
N TRP A 67 -10.32 11.35 -5.41
CA TRP A 67 -11.45 10.77 -4.68
C TRP A 67 -12.71 11.62 -4.85
N ARG A 68 -12.59 12.96 -4.84
CA ARG A 68 -13.68 13.89 -5.13
C ARG A 68 -14.30 13.68 -6.51
N LEU A 69 -13.47 13.46 -7.54
CA LEU A 69 -13.94 13.15 -8.90
C LEU A 69 -14.75 11.85 -8.92
N LEU A 70 -14.29 10.83 -8.18
CA LEU A 70 -15.01 9.55 -8.06
C LEU A 70 -16.34 9.67 -7.30
N ILE A 71 -16.42 10.59 -6.34
CA ILE A 71 -17.70 10.92 -5.67
C ILE A 71 -18.61 11.70 -6.62
N GLY A 72 -18.05 12.62 -7.40
CA GLY A 72 -18.79 13.42 -8.37
C GLY A 72 -19.49 12.57 -9.45
N SER A 73 -18.88 11.46 -9.88
CA SER A 73 -19.51 10.54 -10.83
C SER A 73 -20.72 9.79 -10.25
N LEU A 74 -20.90 9.79 -8.93
CA LEU A 74 -22.08 9.26 -8.26
C LEU A 74 -23.23 10.29 -8.15
N GLY A 75 -23.05 11.50 -8.70
CA GLY A 75 -24.05 12.57 -8.66
C GLY A 75 -24.03 13.41 -7.39
N TYR A 76 -23.03 13.23 -6.52
CA TYR A 76 -22.89 14.01 -5.28
C TYR A 76 -21.86 15.14 -5.45
N PRO A 77 -22.26 16.41 -5.43
CA PRO A 77 -21.32 17.51 -5.36
C PRO A 77 -20.62 17.48 -3.99
N SER A 78 -19.29 17.61 -3.97
CA SER A 78 -18.52 17.71 -2.73
C SER A 78 -17.52 18.86 -2.80
N SER A 79 -17.38 19.58 -1.68
CA SER A 79 -16.40 20.67 -1.57
C SER A 79 -14.97 20.13 -1.65
N LYS A 80 -14.11 20.85 -2.37
CA LYS A 80 -12.68 20.54 -2.49
C LYS A 80 -12.00 20.47 -1.12
N MET A 81 -12.32 21.43 -0.25
CA MET A 81 -11.69 21.54 1.07
C MET A 81 -12.19 20.46 2.02
N ASN A 82 -13.49 20.16 2.02
CA ASN A 82 -14.05 19.12 2.88
C ASN A 82 -13.50 17.74 2.49
N ALA A 83 -13.41 17.45 1.18
CA ALA A 83 -12.77 16.21 0.69
C ALA A 83 -11.29 16.13 1.10
N PHE A 84 -10.55 17.24 0.99
CA PHE A 84 -9.14 17.29 1.40
C PHE A 84 -8.97 17.05 2.91
N PHE A 85 -9.70 17.76 3.76
CA PHE A 85 -9.61 17.59 5.21
C PHE A 85 -10.09 16.22 5.68
N ALA A 86 -11.15 15.66 5.06
CA ALA A 86 -11.58 14.29 5.35
C ALA A 86 -10.46 13.27 5.07
N VAL A 87 -9.75 13.44 3.96
CA VAL A 87 -8.60 12.61 3.60
C VAL A 87 -7.43 12.81 4.58
N MET A 88 -7.16 14.04 5.03
CA MET A 88 -6.11 14.33 6.02
C MET A 88 -6.40 13.70 7.38
N ILE A 89 -7.64 13.83 7.86
CA ILE A 89 -8.10 13.16 9.09
C ILE A 89 -7.96 11.64 8.93
N GLY A 90 -8.32 11.10 7.77
CA GLY A 90 -8.13 9.69 7.47
C GLY A 90 -6.66 9.25 7.57
N TYR A 91 -5.71 10.02 7.03
CA TYR A 91 -4.29 9.71 7.19
C TYR A 91 -3.83 9.79 8.64
N LEU A 92 -4.24 10.83 9.36
CA LEU A 92 -3.89 11.01 10.77
C LEU A 92 -4.37 9.82 11.61
N VAL A 93 -5.62 9.41 11.45
CA VAL A 93 -6.19 8.26 12.17
C VAL A 93 -5.48 6.96 11.80
N ASN A 94 -5.12 6.77 10.53
CA ASN A 94 -4.39 5.57 10.10
C ASN A 94 -3.00 5.45 10.73
N GLN A 95 -2.35 6.55 11.12
CA GLN A 95 -1.07 6.52 11.84
C GLN A 95 -1.22 6.05 13.29
N GLY A 96 -2.35 6.36 13.93
CA GLY A 96 -2.63 5.94 15.30
C GLY A 96 -3.25 4.55 15.39
N VAL A 97 -4.25 4.27 14.54
CA VAL A 97 -4.94 2.98 14.51
C VAL A 97 -5.04 2.48 13.07
N PRO A 98 -4.43 1.31 12.76
CA PRO A 98 -4.41 0.81 11.40
C PRO A 98 -5.83 0.57 10.88
N ARG A 99 -6.08 1.02 9.65
CA ARG A 99 -7.32 0.82 8.86
C ARG A 99 -8.55 1.60 9.34
N LEU A 100 -8.53 2.24 10.51
CA LEU A 100 -9.66 3.07 10.97
C LEU A 100 -9.82 4.36 10.17
N GLY A 101 -8.74 4.89 9.59
CA GLY A 101 -8.77 6.14 8.85
C GLY A 101 -9.64 6.13 7.61
N GLU A 102 -9.83 4.96 6.99
CA GLU A 102 -10.73 4.82 5.83
C GLU A 102 -12.20 4.94 6.22
N VAL A 103 -12.57 4.41 7.39
CA VAL A 103 -13.92 4.56 7.94
C VAL A 103 -14.14 6.02 8.35
N VAL A 104 -13.19 6.59 9.10
CA VAL A 104 -13.31 7.97 9.60
C VAL A 104 -13.40 8.99 8.47
N LYS A 105 -12.63 8.87 7.40
CA LYS A 105 -12.73 9.82 6.27
C LYS A 105 -14.13 9.79 5.62
N CYS A 106 -14.73 8.60 5.48
CA CYS A 106 -16.10 8.46 4.97
C CYS A 106 -17.12 9.08 5.92
N THR A 107 -17.02 8.79 7.23
CA THR A 107 -17.97 9.28 8.22
C THR A 107 -17.91 10.80 8.34
N VAL A 108 -16.70 11.37 8.36
CA VAL A 108 -16.50 12.83 8.39
C VAL A 108 -17.09 13.48 7.14
N LEU A 109 -16.73 13.01 5.94
CA LEU A 109 -17.25 13.61 4.72
C LEU A 109 -18.77 13.44 4.59
N SER A 110 -19.31 12.29 4.97
CA SER A 110 -20.76 12.04 5.02
C SER A 110 -21.47 13.05 5.92
N ARG A 111 -20.90 13.38 7.09
CA ARG A 111 -21.48 14.34 8.02
C ARG A 111 -21.53 15.77 7.48
N TYR A 112 -20.47 16.20 6.77
CA TYR A 112 -20.37 17.56 6.24
C TYR A 112 -21.11 17.75 4.90
N GLU A 113 -21.03 16.77 4.00
CA GLU A 113 -21.58 16.86 2.64
C GLU A 113 -22.93 16.12 2.48
N LYS A 114 -23.45 15.50 3.55
CA LYS A 114 -24.71 14.72 3.57
C LYS A 114 -24.76 13.59 2.54
N ILE A 115 -23.60 13.01 2.21
CA ILE A 115 -23.48 11.89 1.27
C ILE A 115 -23.66 10.58 2.03
N PRO A 116 -24.44 9.59 1.53
CA PRO A 116 -24.58 8.29 2.18
C PRO A 116 -23.23 7.58 2.36
N VAL A 117 -22.95 7.11 3.58
CA VAL A 117 -21.68 6.45 3.93
C VAL A 117 -21.42 5.22 3.05
N ASP A 118 -22.46 4.44 2.72
CA ASP A 118 -22.32 3.22 1.90
C ASP A 118 -21.77 3.52 0.50
N LYS A 119 -22.16 4.67 -0.07
CA LYS A 119 -21.66 5.13 -1.38
C LYS A 119 -20.19 5.55 -1.28
N LEU A 120 -19.83 6.26 -0.21
CA LEU A 120 -18.44 6.67 0.04
C LEU A 120 -17.52 5.46 0.30
N ILE A 121 -17.98 4.44 1.03
CA ILE A 121 -17.22 3.20 1.24
C ILE A 121 -17.02 2.48 -0.10
N GLY A 122 -18.05 2.41 -0.94
CA GLY A 122 -17.96 1.83 -2.28
C GLY A 122 -16.89 2.51 -3.15
N THR A 123 -16.76 3.85 -3.10
CA THR A 123 -15.72 4.55 -3.85
C THR A 123 -14.31 4.24 -3.34
N ILE A 124 -14.11 4.07 -2.02
CA ILE A 124 -12.81 3.67 -1.48
C ILE A 124 -12.43 2.27 -1.95
N ILE A 125 -13.34 1.30 -1.89
CA ILE A 125 -13.05 -0.07 -2.30
C ILE A 125 -12.64 -0.09 -3.78
N LEU A 126 -13.39 0.63 -4.62
CA LEU A 126 -13.06 0.79 -6.04
C LEU A 126 -11.68 1.44 -6.24
N GLU A 127 -11.39 2.51 -5.48
CA GLU A 127 -10.08 3.16 -5.48
C GLU A 127 -8.95 2.16 -5.16
N ARG A 128 -9.12 1.30 -4.15
CA ARG A 128 -8.12 0.28 -3.76
C ARG A 128 -7.92 -0.79 -4.81
N ILE A 129 -8.99 -1.22 -5.47
CA ILE A 129 -8.91 -2.22 -6.55
C ILE A 129 -8.11 -1.64 -7.72
N ILE A 130 -8.43 -0.40 -8.13
CA ILE A 130 -7.72 0.28 -9.22
C ILE A 130 -6.25 0.50 -8.86
N ASP A 131 -5.96 0.92 -7.63
CA ASP A 131 -4.58 1.13 -7.14
C ASP A 131 -3.79 -0.20 -7.13
N ALA A 132 -4.40 -1.31 -6.72
CA ALA A 132 -3.76 -2.62 -6.72
C ALA A 132 -3.50 -3.15 -8.15
N LEU A 133 -4.47 -2.96 -9.06
CA LEU A 133 -4.31 -3.34 -10.47
C LEU A 133 -3.23 -2.52 -11.16
N THR A 134 -3.20 -1.20 -10.94
CA THR A 134 -2.15 -0.33 -11.50
C THR A 134 -0.77 -0.67 -10.96
N LEU A 135 -0.66 -0.97 -9.66
CA LEU A 135 0.59 -1.45 -9.08
C LEU A 135 1.04 -2.76 -9.74
N LEU A 136 0.13 -3.72 -9.93
CA LEU A 136 0.45 -5.00 -10.58
C LEU A 136 0.91 -4.81 -12.03
N ILE A 137 0.26 -3.94 -12.79
CA ILE A 137 0.64 -3.63 -14.18
C ILE A 137 2.03 -2.99 -14.22
N ILE A 138 2.28 -1.95 -13.41
CA ILE A 138 3.58 -1.27 -13.37
C ILE A 138 4.68 -2.23 -12.93
N PHE A 139 4.40 -3.10 -11.94
CA PHE A 139 5.32 -4.12 -11.49
C PHE A 139 5.66 -5.11 -12.62
N GLY A 140 4.66 -5.59 -13.36
CA GLY A 140 4.87 -6.46 -14.52
C GLY A 140 5.69 -5.80 -15.63
N ILE A 141 5.40 -4.53 -15.96
CA ILE A 141 6.17 -3.75 -16.93
C ILE A 141 7.63 -3.59 -16.46
N THR A 142 7.84 -3.33 -15.17
CA THR A 142 9.18 -3.17 -14.60
C THR A 142 10.01 -4.45 -14.76
N LEU A 143 9.41 -5.62 -14.51
CA LEU A 143 10.05 -6.92 -14.73
C LEU A 143 10.35 -7.18 -16.21
N ALA A 144 9.47 -6.75 -17.12
CA ALA A 144 9.69 -6.90 -18.55
C ALA A 144 10.84 -6.02 -19.08
N ILE A 145 10.97 -4.79 -18.54
CA ILE A 145 12.04 -3.85 -18.94
C ILE A 145 13.38 -4.22 -18.31
N GLN A 146 13.38 -4.78 -17.09
CA GLN A 146 14.58 -5.15 -16.35
C GLN A 146 14.68 -6.68 -16.19
N PRO A 147 15.10 -7.43 -17.23
CA PRO A 147 15.26 -8.88 -17.14
C PRO A 147 16.33 -9.29 -16.10
N ASP A 148 17.33 -8.45 -15.83
CA ASP A 148 18.33 -8.67 -14.77
C ASP A 148 17.75 -8.53 -13.35
N LEU A 149 16.61 -7.85 -13.18
CA LEU A 149 15.93 -7.76 -11.89
C LEU A 149 15.26 -9.11 -11.56
N TYR A 150 14.74 -9.80 -12.57
CA TYR A 150 14.16 -11.13 -12.41
C TYR A 150 15.19 -12.13 -11.89
N SER A 151 16.38 -12.19 -12.48
CA SER A 151 17.45 -13.09 -12.03
C SER A 151 17.88 -12.79 -10.59
N ARG A 152 18.09 -11.51 -10.23
CA ARG A 152 18.46 -11.12 -8.85
C ARG A 152 17.38 -11.45 -7.82
N ILE A 153 16.11 -11.24 -8.14
CA ILE A 153 15.00 -11.61 -7.26
C ILE A 153 14.98 -13.12 -7.08
N MET A 154 15.09 -13.89 -8.17
CA MET A 154 15.12 -15.35 -8.10
C MET A 154 16.31 -15.85 -7.27
N ASP A 155 17.50 -15.26 -7.46
CA ASP A 155 18.70 -15.67 -6.72
C ASP A 155 18.59 -15.35 -5.22
N THR A 156 18.04 -14.19 -4.87
CA THR A 156 17.92 -13.77 -3.46
C THR A 156 16.88 -14.61 -2.70
N PHE A 157 15.76 -14.94 -3.35
CA PHE A 157 14.67 -15.68 -2.70
C PHE A 157 14.80 -17.20 -2.79
N PHE A 158 15.37 -17.74 -3.87
CA PHE A 158 15.46 -19.19 -4.11
C PHE A 158 16.88 -19.74 -4.02
N ASN A 159 17.92 -18.96 -4.36
CA ASN A 159 19.32 -19.39 -4.30
C ASN A 159 20.08 -18.89 -3.06
N SER A 160 19.42 -18.27 -2.10
CA SER A 160 20.04 -17.94 -0.79
C SER A 160 20.33 -19.15 0.09
N LYS A 161 20.16 -20.38 -0.44
CA LYS A 161 20.80 -21.58 0.08
C LYS A 161 21.84 -22.07 -0.94
N GLN A 162 23.08 -21.68 -0.69
CA GLN A 162 24.30 -22.20 -1.31
C GLN A 162 24.21 -23.72 -1.57
N THR A 163 24.25 -24.16 -2.83
CA THR A 163 25.03 -25.33 -3.26
C THR A 163 25.26 -25.27 -4.78
N ASP A 164 26.52 -25.45 -5.15
CA ASP A 164 27.01 -25.66 -6.50
C ASP A 164 26.26 -26.75 -7.28
N SER A 165 26.41 -26.68 -8.60
CA SER A 165 26.18 -27.73 -9.61
C SER A 165 24.86 -27.65 -10.39
N SER A 166 25.01 -27.18 -11.63
CA SER A 166 24.57 -27.91 -12.83
C SER A 166 23.25 -28.67 -12.71
N SER A 167 22.13 -27.97 -12.81
CA SER A 167 20.91 -28.58 -13.35
C SER A 167 20.00 -27.50 -13.89
N SER A 168 19.80 -27.55 -15.20
CA SER A 168 18.83 -26.79 -15.98
C SER A 168 17.41 -27.10 -15.48
N ALA A 169 17.02 -26.50 -14.35
CA ALA A 169 15.67 -26.60 -13.83
C ALA A 169 14.73 -25.85 -14.80
N SER A 170 13.99 -26.65 -15.57
CA SER A 170 13.11 -26.23 -16.66
C SER A 170 12.23 -25.03 -16.27
N TYR A 171 12.53 -23.87 -16.84
CA TYR A 171 11.78 -22.60 -16.72
C TYR A 171 10.32 -22.68 -17.27
N SER A 172 9.88 -23.85 -17.70
CA SER A 172 8.54 -24.12 -18.23
C SER A 172 7.42 -23.89 -17.22
N TRP A 173 7.64 -24.18 -15.93
CA TRP A 173 6.57 -24.05 -14.92
C TRP A 173 6.22 -22.59 -14.59
N ILE A 174 7.19 -21.68 -14.64
CA ILE A 174 6.98 -20.24 -14.39
C ILE A 174 6.21 -19.62 -15.57
N MET A 175 6.55 -20.01 -16.79
CA MET A 175 5.80 -19.60 -18.00
C MET A 175 4.35 -20.08 -17.94
N LEU A 176 4.08 -21.28 -17.40
CA LEU A 176 2.72 -21.79 -17.18
C LEU A 176 1.94 -21.01 -16.13
N VAL A 177 2.59 -20.54 -15.05
CA VAL A 177 1.94 -19.68 -14.04
C VAL A 177 1.58 -18.31 -14.62
N VAL A 178 2.48 -17.71 -15.40
CA VAL A 178 2.24 -16.41 -16.07
C VAL A 178 1.13 -16.54 -17.12
N LEU A 179 1.14 -17.59 -17.94
CA LEU A 179 0.07 -17.89 -18.88
C LEU A 179 -1.26 -18.13 -18.15
N GLY A 180 -1.25 -18.86 -17.03
CA GLY A 180 -2.43 -19.11 -16.20
C GLY A 180 -3.05 -17.81 -15.65
N LEU A 181 -2.21 -16.89 -15.16
CA LEU A 181 -2.66 -15.57 -14.70
C LEU A 181 -3.21 -14.71 -15.84
N GLY A 182 -2.60 -14.76 -17.03
CA GLY A 182 -3.10 -14.09 -18.23
C GLY A 182 -4.46 -14.62 -18.70
N ILE A 183 -4.65 -15.94 -18.69
CA ILE A 183 -5.93 -16.59 -19.04
C ILE A 183 -7.01 -16.23 -18.01
N LEU A 184 -6.69 -16.22 -16.71
CA LEU A 184 -7.61 -15.78 -15.66
C LEU A 184 -8.05 -14.32 -15.87
N ALA A 185 -7.12 -13.42 -16.21
CA ALA A 185 -7.44 -12.02 -16.50
C ALA A 185 -8.37 -11.89 -17.73
N LEU A 186 -8.14 -12.68 -18.79
CA LEU A 186 -9.01 -12.71 -19.98
C LEU A 186 -10.40 -13.26 -19.67
N LEU A 187 -10.52 -14.31 -18.86
CA LEU A 187 -11.81 -14.88 -18.45
C LEU A 187 -12.62 -13.89 -17.60
N ILE A 188 -11.96 -13.18 -16.68
CA ILE A 188 -12.58 -12.10 -15.89
C ILE A 188 -13.07 -10.98 -16.82
N TRP A 189 -12.25 -10.59 -17.80
CA TRP A 189 -12.61 -9.58 -18.79
C TRP A 189 -13.81 -10.01 -19.65
N MET A 190 -13.83 -11.25 -20.14
CA MET A 190 -14.94 -11.80 -20.91
C MET A 190 -16.23 -11.90 -20.09
N TYR A 191 -16.14 -12.28 -18.81
CA TYR A 191 -17.29 -12.35 -17.91
C TYR A 191 -17.92 -10.97 -17.68
N ILE A 192 -17.09 -9.95 -17.47
CA ILE A 192 -17.54 -8.56 -17.34
C ILE A 192 -18.19 -8.07 -18.63
N ARG A 193 -17.61 -8.40 -19.79
CA ARG A 193 -18.16 -8.01 -21.10
C ARG A 193 -19.51 -8.66 -21.39
N LYS A 194 -19.68 -9.94 -21.06
CA LYS A 194 -20.95 -10.68 -21.27
C LYS A 194 -22.11 -10.11 -20.44
N LYS A 195 -21.84 -9.60 -19.23
CA LYS A 195 -22.86 -8.97 -18.37
C LYS A 195 -23.32 -7.60 -18.90
N ASN A 196 -22.51 -6.92 -19.71
CA ASN A 196 -22.81 -5.61 -20.27
C ASN A 196 -23.42 -5.68 -21.69
N SER A 197 -23.67 -6.89 -22.22
CA SER A 197 -24.24 -7.10 -23.57
C SER A 197 -25.56 -7.89 -23.54
N GLY A 198 -26.25 -7.92 -22.39
CA GLY A 198 -27.58 -8.50 -22.22
C GLY A 198 -28.46 -7.58 -21.39
#